data_AF-T1HFA8-F1
#
_entry.id   AF-T1HFA8-F1
#
_cell.length_a   1.000
_cell.length_b   1.000
_cell.length_c   1.000
_cell.angle_alpha   90.00
_cell.angle_beta   90.00
_cell.angle_gamma   90.00
#
_symmetry.space_group_name_H-M   'P 1'
#
loop_
_entity.id
_entity.type
_entity.pdbx_description
1 polymer ?
#
loop_
_entity_poly.entity_id
_entity_poly.type
_entity_poly.pdbx_seq_one_letter_code
_entity_poly.pdbx_strand_id
1 'polypeptide(L)'
;KTPLEKVGTNYKAHYGPIWSLQRNPAFLKNFLTIGDWTARIWSEDCRESSIIWTSYQKTKLTKGAWSPTKPSVFYTTRVDGTLDLWDILLRQKEPCLSIKVCDEPIHGLKCHDNGEVVAVGNDVGTTYIIEIAEKLVKSSKNDKAYLTAMFERENRREKIIEAKLREQRLKMRAKTEINNQKP
;
A
#
# COMPACT_ATOMS: atom_id res chain seq x y z
N LYS A 1 -15.34 0.95 -30.31
CA LYS A 1 -14.36 0.78 -29.21
C LYS A 1 -14.99 -0.09 -28.13
N THR A 2 -14.40 -1.24 -27.82
CA THR A 2 -14.94 -2.15 -26.81
C THR A 2 -14.81 -1.53 -25.40
N PRO A 3 -15.62 -1.91 -24.41
CA PRO A 3 -15.50 -1.39 -23.04
C PRO A 3 -14.11 -1.62 -22.42
N LEU A 4 -13.44 -2.69 -22.84
CA LEU A 4 -12.09 -3.03 -22.40
C LEU A 4 -11.03 -2.06 -22.94
N GLU A 5 -11.23 -1.50 -24.14
CA GLU A 5 -10.37 -0.46 -24.71
C GLU A 5 -10.51 0.90 -24.00
N LYS A 6 -11.51 1.08 -23.12
CA LYS A 6 -11.63 2.27 -22.27
C LYS A 6 -10.88 2.15 -20.94
N VAL A 7 -10.45 0.95 -20.55
CA VAL A 7 -9.70 0.71 -19.31
C VAL A 7 -8.21 0.91 -19.59
N GLY A 8 -7.67 2.05 -19.14
CA GLY A 8 -6.29 2.44 -19.46
C GLY A 8 -5.22 1.54 -18.84
N THR A 9 -5.44 1.06 -17.61
CA THR A 9 -4.47 0.24 -16.86
C THR A 9 -5.18 -0.76 -15.95
N ASN A 10 -4.56 -1.94 -15.78
CA ASN A 10 -5.01 -2.98 -14.88
C ASN A 10 -3.84 -3.41 -13.98
N TYR A 11 -4.10 -3.48 -12.67
CA TYR A 11 -3.14 -3.91 -11.66
C TYR A 11 -3.69 -5.15 -10.95
N LYS A 12 -2.95 -6.27 -11.00
CA LYS A 12 -3.26 -7.47 -10.21
C LYS A 12 -2.80 -7.28 -8.77
N ALA A 13 -3.52 -6.41 -8.06
CA ALA A 13 -2.98 -5.81 -6.84
C ALA A 13 -2.98 -6.74 -5.62
N HIS A 14 -4.00 -7.57 -5.46
CA HIS A 14 -4.18 -8.45 -4.30
C HIS A 14 -4.74 -9.81 -4.75
N TYR A 15 -4.60 -10.83 -3.89
CA TYR A 15 -5.21 -12.14 -4.14
C TYR A 15 -6.70 -12.16 -3.77
N GLY A 16 -7.09 -11.31 -2.81
CA GLY A 16 -8.46 -11.16 -2.36
C GLY A 16 -9.11 -9.83 -2.78
N PRO A 17 -10.31 -9.56 -2.25
CA PRO A 17 -10.99 -8.28 -2.45
C PRO A 17 -10.11 -7.10 -2.01
N ILE A 18 -10.18 -6.02 -2.78
CA ILE A 18 -9.54 -4.74 -2.47
C ILE A 18 -10.57 -3.88 -1.76
N TRP A 19 -10.26 -3.45 -0.54
CA TRP A 19 -11.18 -2.69 0.30
C TRP A 19 -10.92 -1.18 0.29
N SER A 20 -9.68 -0.77 0.00
CA SER A 20 -9.34 0.65 -0.10
C SER A 20 -8.30 0.88 -1.19
N LEU A 21 -8.44 2.01 -1.87
CA LEU A 21 -7.46 2.55 -2.81
C LEU A 21 -7.37 4.05 -2.61
N GLN A 22 -6.15 4.58 -2.44
CA GLN A 22 -5.94 6.01 -2.30
C GLN A 22 -4.59 6.44 -2.87
N ARG A 23 -4.59 7.50 -3.70
CA ARG A 23 -3.35 8.15 -4.12
C ARG A 23 -2.66 8.83 -2.95
N ASN A 24 -1.34 8.82 -2.96
CA ASN A 24 -0.56 9.60 -2.03
C ASN A 24 -0.83 11.09 -2.27
N PRO A 25 -1.07 11.90 -1.22
CA PRO A 25 -1.47 13.30 -1.37
C PRO A 25 -0.39 14.20 -2.00
N ALA A 26 0.89 13.88 -1.83
CA ALA A 26 1.99 14.67 -2.40
C ALA A 26 2.67 14.00 -3.61
N PHE A 27 2.61 12.66 -3.70
CA PHE A 27 3.25 11.87 -4.75
C PHE A 27 2.19 11.20 -5.60
N LEU A 28 1.56 11.95 -6.50
CA LEU A 28 0.36 11.49 -7.21
C LEU A 28 0.56 10.25 -8.09
N LYS A 29 1.79 9.96 -8.52
CA LYS A 29 2.14 8.72 -9.23
C LYS A 29 2.11 7.48 -8.34
N ASN A 30 2.08 7.66 -7.02
CA ASN A 30 2.09 6.59 -6.04
C ASN A 30 0.71 6.45 -5.40
N PHE A 31 0.26 5.22 -5.23
CA PHE A 31 -1.03 4.94 -4.62
C PHE A 31 -0.97 3.71 -3.73
N LEU A 32 -1.79 3.73 -2.69
CA LEU A 32 -1.95 2.67 -1.71
C LEU A 32 -3.14 1.81 -2.10
N THR A 33 -2.98 0.49 -2.00
CA THR A 33 -4.06 -0.48 -2.04
C THR A 33 -4.07 -1.30 -0.77
N ILE A 34 -5.27 -1.55 -0.24
CA ILE A 34 -5.50 -2.39 0.92
C ILE A 34 -6.39 -3.54 0.51
N GLY A 35 -5.94 -4.75 0.77
CA GLY A 35 -6.67 -5.97 0.51
C GLY A 35 -6.05 -7.10 1.32
N ASP A 36 -6.71 -8.26 1.31
CA ASP A 36 -6.21 -9.47 1.98
C ASP A 36 -5.65 -9.22 3.41
N TRP A 37 -4.35 -9.45 3.63
CA TRP A 37 -3.64 -9.22 4.88
C TRP A 37 -2.46 -8.24 4.68
N THR A 38 -2.45 -7.51 3.56
CA THR A 38 -1.32 -6.67 3.16
C THR A 38 -1.75 -5.29 2.70
N ALA A 39 -0.91 -4.30 3.01
CA ALA A 39 -0.97 -2.99 2.38
C ALA A 39 0.15 -2.91 1.33
N ARG A 40 -0.18 -2.43 0.14
CA ARG A 40 0.77 -2.33 -0.98
C ARG A 40 0.78 -0.91 -1.53
N ILE A 41 1.98 -0.40 -1.78
CA ILE A 41 2.21 0.90 -2.40
C ILE A 41 2.72 0.65 -3.81
N TRP A 42 2.00 1.23 -4.75
CA TRP A 42 2.25 1.11 -6.18
C TRP A 42 2.83 2.40 -6.72
N SER A 43 3.40 2.29 -7.93
CA SER A 43 3.87 3.40 -8.73
C SER A 43 3.27 3.25 -10.11
N GLU A 44 2.76 4.31 -10.71
CA GLU A 44 2.29 4.26 -12.10
C GLU A 44 3.39 3.90 -13.10
N ASP A 45 4.64 4.15 -12.72
CA ASP A 45 5.83 3.83 -13.51
C ASP A 45 6.21 2.33 -13.43
N CYS A 46 5.60 1.53 -12.51
CA CYS A 46 5.79 0.08 -12.36
C CYS A 46 4.42 -0.62 -12.25
N ARG A 47 4.00 -1.31 -13.32
CA ARG A 47 2.62 -1.85 -13.43
C ARG A 47 2.48 -3.31 -13.06
N GLU A 48 3.56 -4.09 -13.17
CA GLU A 48 3.48 -5.53 -12.93
C GLU A 48 3.50 -5.87 -11.44
N SER A 49 4.05 -4.99 -10.60
CA SER A 49 4.24 -5.21 -9.17
C SER A 49 4.24 -3.93 -8.34
N SER A 50 3.95 -4.09 -7.06
CA SER A 50 4.03 -3.02 -6.06
C SER A 50 5.49 -2.73 -5.70
N ILE A 51 5.83 -1.47 -5.52
CA ILE A 51 7.20 -1.05 -5.15
C ILE A 51 7.49 -1.24 -3.67
N ILE A 52 6.48 -1.18 -2.80
CA ILE A 52 6.59 -1.42 -1.36
C ILE A 52 5.37 -2.22 -0.91
N TRP A 53 5.57 -3.15 0.01
CA TRP A 53 4.48 -3.86 0.66
C TRP A 53 4.83 -4.24 2.09
N THR A 54 3.81 -4.27 2.93
CA THR A 54 3.91 -4.68 4.34
C THR A 54 4.08 -6.19 4.46
N SER A 55 4.55 -6.66 5.61
CA SER A 55 4.40 -8.07 5.96
C SER A 55 2.92 -8.44 6.08
N TYR A 56 2.63 -9.74 5.95
CA TYR A 56 1.31 -10.28 6.22
C TYR A 56 0.91 -9.98 7.66
N GLN A 57 -0.21 -9.28 7.84
CA GLN A 57 -0.75 -8.99 9.16
C GLN A 57 -1.46 -10.22 9.73
N LYS A 58 -1.55 -10.27 11.06
CA LYS A 58 -2.19 -11.38 11.79
C LYS A 58 -3.67 -11.54 11.42
N THR A 59 -4.32 -10.43 11.10
CA THR A 59 -5.75 -10.33 10.80
C THR A 59 -5.95 -9.52 9.52
N LYS A 60 -7.09 -9.71 8.86
CA LYS A 60 -7.38 -9.08 7.57
C LYS A 60 -7.44 -7.56 7.72
N LEU A 61 -6.91 -6.86 6.71
CA LEU A 61 -7.03 -5.41 6.62
C LEU A 61 -8.38 -5.05 6.01
N THR A 62 -8.99 -3.97 6.52
CA THR A 62 -10.35 -3.55 6.17
C THR A 62 -10.40 -2.19 5.52
N LYS A 63 -9.50 -1.28 5.88
CA LYS A 63 -9.38 0.04 5.25
C LYS A 63 -7.98 0.60 5.45
N GLY A 64 -7.60 1.56 4.61
CA GLY A 64 -6.38 2.33 4.81
C GLY A 64 -6.48 3.70 4.18
N ALA A 65 -5.71 4.63 4.74
CA ALA A 65 -5.69 6.01 4.30
C ALA A 65 -4.31 6.65 4.53
N TRP A 66 -3.85 7.46 3.58
CA TRP A 66 -2.68 8.32 3.78
C TRP A 66 -2.98 9.44 4.78
N SER A 67 -1.96 9.87 5.51
CA SER A 67 -1.98 11.14 6.22
C SER A 67 -2.01 12.29 5.21
N PRO A 68 -2.92 13.26 5.33
CA PRO A 68 -2.97 14.41 4.43
C PRO A 68 -1.80 15.38 4.60
N THR A 69 -1.18 15.40 5.79
CA THR A 69 -0.11 16.36 6.13
C THR A 69 1.29 15.76 6.09
N LYS A 70 1.42 14.44 6.23
CA LYS A 70 2.71 13.74 6.20
C LYS A 70 2.69 12.59 5.17
N PRO A 71 3.20 12.81 3.95
CA PRO A 71 3.07 11.85 2.85
C PRO A 71 3.78 10.49 3.03
N SER A 72 4.65 10.34 4.02
CA SER A 72 5.25 9.04 4.36
C SER A 72 4.37 8.20 5.30
N VAL A 73 3.36 8.82 5.91
CA VAL A 73 2.51 8.19 6.91
C VAL A 73 1.20 7.72 6.30
N PHE A 74 0.81 6.49 6.63
CA PHE A 74 -0.53 5.99 6.35
C PHE A 74 -1.04 5.16 7.52
N TYR A 75 -2.34 4.93 7.51
CA TYR A 75 -3.06 4.19 8.52
C TYR A 75 -3.72 2.98 7.89
N THR A 76 -3.80 1.87 8.64
CA THR A 76 -4.61 0.72 8.27
C THR A 76 -5.50 0.29 9.42
N THR A 77 -6.67 -0.22 9.11
CA THR A 77 -7.61 -0.79 10.08
C THR A 77 -7.78 -2.27 9.81
N ARG A 78 -8.16 -3.01 10.84
CA ARG A 78 -8.26 -4.47 10.81
C ARG A 78 -9.62 -4.95 11.29
N VAL A 79 -9.92 -6.20 10.95
CA VAL A 79 -11.12 -6.91 11.43
C VAL A 79 -11.11 -7.19 12.94
N ASP A 80 -9.97 -7.07 13.61
CA ASP A 80 -9.86 -7.25 15.06
C ASP A 80 -9.91 -5.93 15.83
N GLY A 81 -10.42 -4.85 15.23
CA GLY A 81 -10.56 -3.55 15.90
C GLY A 81 -9.23 -2.82 16.15
N THR A 82 -8.16 -3.22 15.45
CA THR A 82 -6.85 -2.54 15.53
C THR A 82 -6.72 -1.45 14.47
N LEU A 83 -6.21 -0.28 14.90
CA LEU A 83 -5.68 0.77 14.03
C LEU A 83 -4.15 0.70 14.04
N ASP A 84 -3.56 0.57 12.86
CA ASP A 84 -2.11 0.66 12.68
C ASP A 84 -1.71 2.00 12.11
N LEU A 85 -0.54 2.44 12.54
CA LEU A 85 0.15 3.60 12.03
C LEU A 85 1.46 3.17 11.40
N TRP A 86 1.67 3.62 10.17
CA TRP A 86 2.84 3.33 9.37
C TRP A 86 3.56 4.62 9.02
N ASP A 87 4.89 4.64 9.10
CA ASP A 87 5.74 5.65 8.48
C ASP A 87 6.79 4.93 7.63
N ILE A 88 6.65 4.96 6.30
CA ILE A 88 7.50 4.18 5.40
C ILE A 88 8.96 4.63 5.37
N LEU A 89 9.24 5.84 5.86
CA LEU A 89 10.60 6.31 6.07
C LEU A 89 11.26 5.66 7.30
N LEU A 90 10.46 5.19 8.26
CA LEU A 90 10.94 4.51 9.47
C LEU A 90 10.91 2.99 9.32
N ARG A 91 9.75 2.43 8.96
CA ARG A 91 9.52 0.98 8.85
C ARG A 91 8.55 0.68 7.70
N GLN A 92 8.94 -0.29 6.85
CA GLN A 92 8.16 -0.67 5.66
C GLN A 92 7.43 -2.00 5.83
N LYS A 93 7.95 -2.90 6.68
CA LYS A 93 7.43 -4.26 6.84
C LYS A 93 6.46 -4.41 8.00
N GLU A 94 6.65 -3.62 9.05
CA GLU A 94 5.85 -3.65 10.27
C GLU A 94 5.34 -2.25 10.62
N PRO A 95 4.18 -2.15 11.26
CA PRO A 95 3.65 -0.86 11.69
C PRO A 95 4.58 -0.23 12.72
N CYS A 96 4.61 1.10 12.73
CA CYS A 96 5.31 1.87 13.76
C CYS A 96 4.57 1.77 15.10
N LEU A 97 3.25 1.69 15.05
CA LEU A 97 2.38 1.55 16.22
C LEU A 97 1.10 0.80 15.81
N SER A 98 0.61 -0.07 16.69
CA SER A 98 -0.69 -0.73 16.55
C SER A 98 -1.49 -0.48 17.83
N ILE A 99 -2.70 0.06 17.67
CA ILE A 99 -3.58 0.44 18.78
C ILE A 99 -4.85 -0.41 18.66
N LYS A 100 -5.14 -1.20 19.69
CA LYS A 100 -6.41 -1.89 19.82
C LYS A 100 -7.46 -0.86 20.27
N VAL A 101 -8.33 -0.44 19.35
CA VAL A 101 -9.32 0.61 19.61
C VAL A 101 -10.60 0.02 20.22
N CYS A 102 -11.02 -1.13 19.68
CA CYS A 102 -12.21 -1.85 20.12
C CYS A 102 -12.08 -3.35 19.80
N ASP A 103 -13.06 -4.15 20.16
CA ASP A 103 -13.08 -5.59 19.87
C ASP A 103 -13.76 -5.94 18.55
N GLU A 104 -14.53 -5.00 18.02
CA GLU A 104 -15.27 -5.15 16.78
C GLU A 104 -14.44 -4.80 15.52
N PRO A 105 -14.76 -5.38 14.36
CA PRO A 105 -14.19 -4.98 13.08
C PRO A 105 -14.33 -3.48 12.80
N ILE A 106 -13.21 -2.84 12.47
CA ILE A 106 -13.22 -1.44 12.03
C ILE A 106 -13.30 -1.37 10.52
N HIS A 107 -14.32 -0.67 10.00
CA HIS A 107 -14.49 -0.43 8.56
C HIS A 107 -14.51 1.07 8.19
N GLY A 108 -14.68 1.94 9.18
CA GLY A 108 -14.53 3.38 9.05
C GLY A 108 -13.09 3.81 9.31
N LEU A 109 -12.55 4.66 8.44
CA LEU A 109 -11.26 5.32 8.61
C LEU A 109 -11.28 6.61 7.80
N LYS A 110 -11.06 7.75 8.46
CA LYS A 110 -10.94 9.06 7.84
C LYS A 110 -10.00 9.94 8.66
N CYS A 111 -8.97 10.47 7.99
CA CYS A 111 -8.09 11.48 8.57
C CYS A 111 -8.78 12.85 8.47
N HIS A 112 -8.68 13.67 9.51
CA HIS A 112 -9.00 15.09 9.41
C HIS A 112 -7.96 15.80 8.55
N ASP A 113 -8.35 16.89 7.87
CA ASP A 113 -7.52 17.53 6.84
C ASP A 113 -6.22 18.13 7.41
N ASN A 114 -6.22 18.52 8.69
CA ASN A 114 -5.01 18.98 9.38
C ASN A 114 -4.13 17.83 9.93
N GLY A 115 -4.56 16.57 9.81
CA GLY A 115 -3.82 15.38 10.23
C GLY A 115 -3.78 15.11 11.74
N GLU A 116 -4.29 16.01 12.58
CA GLU A 116 -4.18 15.91 14.06
C GLU A 116 -5.09 14.85 14.66
N VAL A 117 -6.17 14.49 13.97
CA VAL A 117 -7.09 13.45 14.42
C VAL A 117 -7.47 12.49 13.30
N VAL A 118 -7.72 11.25 13.69
CA VAL A 118 -8.24 10.19 12.83
C VAL A 118 -9.53 9.66 13.43
N ALA A 119 -10.58 9.63 12.62
CA ALA A 119 -11.85 8.99 12.97
C ALA A 119 -11.85 7.54 12.47
N VAL A 120 -12.22 6.60 13.35
CA VAL A 120 -12.45 5.20 13.00
C VAL A 120 -13.86 4.77 13.40
N GLY A 121 -14.50 3.94 12.58
CA GLY A 121 -15.85 3.46 12.82
C GLY A 121 -15.92 1.94 12.77
N ASN A 122 -16.59 1.32 13.74
CA ASN A 122 -16.78 -0.13 13.78
C ASN A 122 -18.14 -0.55 13.18
N ASP A 123 -18.38 -1.86 13.11
CA ASP A 123 -19.57 -2.46 12.51
C ASP A 123 -20.84 -2.39 13.39
N VAL A 124 -20.69 -2.12 14.69
CA VAL A 124 -21.81 -1.92 15.63
C VAL A 124 -22.28 -0.45 15.72
N GLY A 125 -21.74 0.43 14.87
CA GLY A 125 -22.19 1.82 14.78
C GLY A 125 -21.49 2.80 15.72
N THR A 126 -20.39 2.41 16.36
CA THR A 126 -19.58 3.28 17.21
C THR A 126 -18.47 3.95 16.41
N THR A 127 -18.25 5.25 16.64
CA THR A 127 -17.14 6.01 16.05
C THR A 127 -16.21 6.51 17.15
N TYR A 128 -14.91 6.34 16.95
CA TYR A 128 -13.85 6.80 17.84
C TYR A 128 -13.04 7.88 17.13
N ILE A 129 -12.69 8.95 17.87
CA ILE A 129 -11.77 9.99 17.41
C ILE A 129 -10.45 9.81 18.15
N ILE A 130 -9.37 9.66 17.39
CA ILE A 130 -8.04 9.36 17.92
C ILE A 130 -7.11 10.50 17.58
N GLU A 131 -6.50 11.10 18.59
CA GLU A 131 -5.50 12.15 18.43
C GLU A 131 -4.14 11.58 17.99
N ILE A 132 -3.50 12.28 17.06
CA ILE A 132 -2.24 11.89 16.47
C ILE A 132 -1.12 12.77 17.02
N ALA A 133 -0.07 12.13 17.53
CA ALA A 133 1.09 12.84 18.05
C ALA A 133 1.70 13.78 16.99
N GLU A 134 2.07 14.99 17.41
CA GLU A 134 2.56 16.07 16.54
C GLU A 134 3.66 15.64 15.56
N LYS A 135 4.59 14.78 15.98
CA LYS A 135 5.69 14.23 15.15
C LYS A 135 5.23 13.40 13.92
N LEU A 136 3.99 12.92 13.94
CA LEU A 136 3.35 12.16 12.86
C LEU A 136 2.46 13.05 12.00
N VAL A 137 2.09 14.23 12.50
CA VAL A 137 1.35 15.26 11.76
C VAL A 137 2.30 16.15 10.97
N LYS A 138 3.38 16.61 11.60
CA LYS A 138 4.35 17.56 11.03
C LYS A 138 5.44 16.81 10.26
N SER A 139 5.54 17.11 8.97
CA SER A 139 6.64 16.66 8.11
C SER A 139 7.91 17.46 8.40
N SER A 140 9.06 16.80 8.52
CA SER A 140 10.35 17.49 8.56
C SER A 140 10.70 18.08 7.18
N LYS A 141 11.61 19.05 7.14
CA LYS A 141 12.07 19.67 5.88
C LYS A 141 12.68 18.64 4.90
N ASN A 142 13.30 17.58 5.43
CA ASN A 142 14.00 16.59 4.62
C ASN A 142 13.11 15.40 4.24
N ASP A 143 11.96 15.20 4.88
CA ASP A 143 11.09 14.03 4.66
C ASP A 143 10.69 13.88 3.19
N LYS A 144 10.36 15.00 2.53
CA LYS A 144 10.01 14.99 1.10
C LYS A 144 11.17 14.49 0.25
N ALA A 145 12.39 14.96 0.52
CA ALA A 145 13.58 14.53 -0.22
C ALA A 145 13.90 13.05 0.03
N TYR A 146 13.81 12.59 1.28
CA TYR A 146 13.99 11.18 1.63
C TYR A 146 12.94 10.28 0.99
N LEU A 147 11.69 10.73 0.95
CA LEU A 147 10.61 9.96 0.35
C LEU A 147 10.72 9.89 -1.18
N THR A 148 11.10 10.99 -1.84
CA THR A 148 11.44 10.98 -3.27
C THR A 148 12.54 9.95 -3.55
N ALA A 149 13.67 10.04 -2.84
CA ALA A 149 14.79 9.13 -3.03
C ALA A 149 14.40 7.66 -2.75
N MET A 150 13.54 7.42 -1.76
CA MET A 150 13.02 6.09 -1.46
C MET A 150 12.17 5.55 -2.61
N PHE A 151 11.19 6.30 -3.11
CA PHE A 151 10.37 5.84 -4.22
C PHE A 151 11.17 5.62 -5.51
N GLU A 152 12.14 6.48 -5.82
CA GLU A 152 13.04 6.28 -6.95
C GLU A 152 13.87 5.00 -6.81
N ARG A 153 14.41 4.74 -5.61
CA ARG A 153 15.16 3.52 -5.30
C ARG A 153 14.31 2.28 -5.48
N GLU A 154 13.10 2.25 -4.92
CA GLU A 154 12.21 1.07 -5.03
C GLU A 154 11.70 0.87 -6.46
N ASN A 155 11.37 1.95 -7.18
CA ASN A 155 11.05 1.87 -8.61
C ASN A 155 12.21 1.26 -9.43
N ARG A 156 13.45 1.73 -9.21
CA ARG A 156 14.63 1.20 -9.90
C ARG A 156 14.84 -0.27 -9.59
N ARG A 157 14.74 -0.63 -8.31
CA ARG A 157 14.84 -2.03 -7.85
C ARG A 157 13.83 -2.90 -8.57
N GLU A 158 12.58 -2.45 -8.66
CA GLU A 158 11.52 -3.26 -9.25
C GLU A 158 11.71 -3.44 -10.76
N LYS A 159 12.10 -2.40 -11.49
CA LYS A 159 12.46 -2.50 -12.92
C LYS A 159 13.58 -3.51 -13.18
N ILE A 160 14.58 -3.59 -12.29
CA ILE A 160 15.67 -4.57 -12.40
C ILE A 160 15.13 -5.99 -12.18
N ILE A 161 14.24 -6.18 -11.21
CA ILE A 161 13.61 -7.48 -10.93
C ILE A 161 12.74 -7.91 -12.11
N GLU A 162 11.89 -7.04 -12.62
CA GLU A 162 11.04 -7.29 -13.79
C GLU A 162 11.86 -7.71 -15.01
N ALA A 163 12.95 -6.98 -15.31
CA ALA A 163 13.85 -7.30 -16.41
C ALA A 163 14.46 -8.71 -16.27
N LYS A 164 14.94 -9.06 -15.06
CA LYS A 164 15.49 -10.39 -14.77
C LYS A 164 14.44 -11.50 -14.89
N LEU A 165 13.23 -11.28 -14.36
CA LEU A 165 12.13 -12.24 -14.46
C LEU A 165 11.70 -12.46 -15.91
N ARG A 166 11.69 -11.41 -16.73
CA ARG A 166 11.41 -11.51 -18.17
C ARG A 166 12.46 -12.35 -18.89
N GLU A 167 13.74 -12.12 -18.62
CA GLU A 167 14.83 -12.93 -19.20
C GLU A 167 14.71 -14.41 -18.81
N GLN A 168 14.44 -14.69 -17.53
CA GLN A 168 14.25 -16.06 -17.04
C GLN A 168 13.06 -16.76 -17.71
N ARG A 169 11.92 -16.07 -17.85
CA ARG A 169 10.73 -16.60 -18.55
C ARG A 169 11.04 -16.96 -20.01
N LEU A 170 11.80 -16.13 -20.71
CA LEU A 170 12.22 -16.40 -22.10
C LEU A 170 13.15 -17.62 -22.18
N LYS A 171 14.14 -17.72 -21.29
CA LYS A 171 15.03 -18.89 -21.21
C LYS A 171 14.28 -20.18 -20.92
N MET A 172 13.29 -20.15 -20.02
CA MET A 172 12.47 -21.31 -19.70
C MET A 172 11.63 -21.76 -20.90
N ARG A 173 10.99 -20.82 -21.63
CA ARG A 173 10.23 -21.14 -22.85
C ARG A 173 11.08 -21.78 -23.93
N ALA A 174 12.26 -21.21 -24.22
CA ALA A 174 13.19 -21.76 -25.18
C ALA A 174 13.63 -23.20 -24.80
N LYS A 175 13.87 -23.46 -23.51
CA LYS A 175 14.18 -24.82 -23.02
C LYS A 175 13.01 -25.78 -23.21
N THR A 176 11.77 -25.37 -22.92
CA THR A 176 10.58 -26.21 -23.12
C THR A 176 10.36 -26.54 -24.58
N GLU A 177 10.54 -25.57 -25.49
CA GLU A 177 10.43 -25.78 -26.94
C GLU A 177 11.46 -26.79 -27.45
N ILE A 178 12.72 -26.69 -26.99
CA ILE A 178 13.77 -27.67 -27.31
C ILE A 178 13.42 -29.07 -26.79
N ASN A 179 12.81 -29.17 -25.60
CA ASN A 179 12.47 -30.46 -25.01
C ASN A 179 11.26 -31.12 -25.69
N ASN A 180 10.30 -30.33 -26.18
CA ASN A 180 9.15 -30.83 -26.95
C ASN A 180 9.50 -31.22 -28.41
N GLN A 181 10.68 -30.82 -28.89
CA GLN A 181 11.20 -31.19 -30.21
C GLN A 181 12.12 -32.43 -30.19
N LYS A 182 12.38 -33.01 -29.02
CA LYS A 182 13.08 -34.28 -28.91
C LYS A 182 12.07 -35.43 -29.09
N PRO A 183 12.39 -36.43 -29.94
CA PRO A 183 11.49 -37.56 -30.24
C PRO A 183 11.23 -38.45 -29.02
#